data_AF-A0A966TY93-F1
#
_entry.id   AF-A0A966TY93-F1
#
_cell.length_a   1.000
_cell.length_b   1.000
_cell.length_c   1.000
_cell.angle_alpha   90.00
_cell.angle_beta   90.00
_cell.angle_gamma   90.00
#
_symmetry.space_group_name_H-M   'P 1'
#
loop_
_entity.id
_entity.type
_entity.pdbx_description
1 polymer ?
#
loop_
_entity_poly.entity_id
_entity_poly.type
_entity_poly.pdbx_seq_one_letter_code
_entity_poly.pdbx_strand_id
1 'polypeptide(L)' 'EMFMPLAGVIDLAAEAARLKKERLKAEDQARQAEVKLANPEFVARAKEEVIQEMTSRLSDARALIEKLDRALGNISG' A
#
# COMPACT_ATOMS: atom_id res chain seq x y z
N GLU A 1 14.29 -29.99 -30.91
CA GLU A 1 14.77 -28.63 -30.60
C GLU A 1 13.87 -27.97 -29.58
N MET A 2 14.36 -26.86 -29.01
CA MET A 2 14.13 -26.30 -27.69
C MET A 2 12.75 -25.65 -27.48
N PHE A 3 12.10 -26.08 -26.39
CA PHE A 3 11.14 -25.41 -25.49
C PHE A 3 10.06 -24.45 -26.05
N MET A 4 8.83 -24.90 -25.81
CA MET A 4 7.53 -24.25 -25.90
C MET A 4 7.50 -22.77 -25.44
N PRO A 5 6.82 -21.87 -26.17
CA PRO A 5 6.78 -20.44 -25.87
C PRO A 5 5.86 -20.17 -24.66
N LEU A 6 6.42 -20.07 -23.46
CA LEU A 6 5.71 -19.60 -22.26
C LEU A 6 5.89 -18.08 -22.02
N ALA A 7 6.00 -17.29 -23.09
CA ALA A 7 5.98 -15.83 -22.99
C ALA A 7 4.55 -15.26 -22.77
N GLY A 8 3.52 -16.12 -22.73
CA GLY A 8 2.11 -15.71 -22.70
C GLY A 8 1.35 -15.99 -21.40
N VAL A 9 1.93 -16.68 -20.43
CA VAL A 9 1.38 -16.76 -19.07
C VAL A 9 2.15 -15.75 -18.25
N ILE A 10 1.65 -14.51 -18.21
CA ILE A 10 2.00 -13.60 -17.11
C ILE A 10 1.81 -14.43 -15.85
N ASP A 11 2.85 -14.59 -15.04
CA ASP A 11 2.73 -15.28 -13.76
C ASP A 11 1.87 -14.39 -12.86
N LEU A 12 0.55 -14.50 -13.02
CA LEU A 12 -0.46 -13.76 -12.28
C LEU A 12 -0.34 -14.07 -10.79
N ALA A 13 0.17 -15.25 -10.44
CA ALA A 13 0.48 -15.59 -9.06
C ALA A 13 1.68 -14.79 -8.53
N ALA A 14 2.76 -14.66 -9.31
CA ALA A 14 3.90 -13.81 -8.95
C ALA A 14 3.52 -12.32 -8.93
N GLU A 15 2.65 -11.87 -9.84
CA GLU A 15 2.17 -10.49 -9.86
C GLU A 15 1.25 -10.20 -8.67
N ALA A 16 0.31 -11.10 -8.36
CA ALA A 16 -0.49 -11.02 -7.15
C ALA A 16 0.38 -11.03 -5.89
N ALA A 17 1.44 -11.84 -5.84
CA ALA A 17 2.37 -11.85 -4.73
C ALA A 17 3.13 -10.52 -4.58
N ARG A 18 3.57 -9.91 -5.70
CA ARG A 18 4.20 -8.59 -5.71
C ARG A 18 3.25 -7.51 -5.19
N LEU A 19 2.03 -7.45 -5.74
CA LEU A 19 1.02 -6.47 -5.35
C LEU A 19 0.60 -6.63 -3.87
N LYS A 20 0.41 -7.86 -3.38
CA LYS A 20 0.15 -8.12 -1.95
C LYS A 20 1.30 -7.63 -1.07
N LYS A 21 2.55 -7.86 -1.47
CA LYS A 21 3.72 -7.39 -0.72
C LYS A 21 3.79 -5.87 -0.68
N GLU A 22 3.48 -5.20 -1.79
CA GLU A 22 3.42 -3.74 -1.86
C GLU A 22 2.29 -3.18 -0.98
N ARG A 23 1.12 -3.82 -1.02
CA ARG A 23 -0.03 -3.47 -0.19
C ARG A 23 0.30 -3.55 1.29
N LEU A 24 0.94 -4.64 1.73
CA LEU A 24 1.38 -4.82 3.12
C LEU A 24 2.34 -3.71 3.57
N LYS A 25 3.23 -3.23 2.69
CA LYS A 25 4.12 -2.11 3.02
C LYS A 25 3.35 -0.80 3.17
N ALA A 26 2.40 -0.53 2.29
CA ALA A 26 1.56 0.65 2.37
C ALA A 26 0.67 0.63 3.63
N GLU A 27 0.15 -0.55 4.00
CA GLU A 27 -0.59 -0.76 5.26
C GLU A 27 0.28 -0.50 6.48
N ASP A 28 1.55 -0.93 6.46
CA ASP A 28 2.47 -0.66 7.57
C ASP A 28 2.73 0.85 7.73
N GLN A 29 2.94 1.56 6.63
CA GLN A 29 3.11 3.01 6.62
C GLN A 29 1.86 3.73 7.14
N ALA A 30 0.67 3.34 6.65
CA ALA A 30 -0.61 3.89 7.10
C ALA A 30 -0.79 3.67 8.61
N ARG A 31 -0.57 2.45 9.09
CA ARG A 31 -0.70 2.10 10.51
C ARG A 31 0.23 2.90 11.39
N GLN A 32 1.49 3.08 10.99
CA GLN A 32 2.44 3.91 11.74
C GLN A 32 2.00 5.37 11.82
N ALA A 33 1.43 5.91 10.74
CA ALA A 33 0.90 7.27 10.72
C ALA A 33 -0.36 7.40 11.59
N GLU A 34 -1.28 6.44 11.51
CA GLU A 34 -2.48 6.37 12.33
C GLU A 34 -2.16 6.31 13.82
N VAL A 35 -1.21 5.47 14.23
CA VAL A 35 -0.82 5.36 15.65
C VAL A 35 -0.30 6.70 16.18
N LYS A 36 0.48 7.44 15.38
CA LYS A 36 0.99 8.77 15.77
C LYS A 36 -0.14 9.80 15.83
N LEU A 37 -1.02 9.83 14.84
CA LEU A 37 -2.14 10.77 14.77
C LEU A 37 -3.24 10.46 15.80
N ALA A 38 -3.38 9.19 16.21
CA ALA A 38 -4.32 8.77 17.24
C ALA A 38 -3.81 9.08 18.66
N ASN A 39 -2.52 9.39 18.84
CA ASN A 39 -1.97 9.78 20.12
C ASN A 39 -2.25 11.27 20.40
N PRO A 40 -3.15 11.60 21.36
CA PRO A 40 -3.51 12.99 21.64
C PRO A 40 -2.34 13.83 22.15
N GLU A 41 -1.37 13.23 22.84
CA GLU A 41 -0.16 13.95 23.28
C GLU A 41 0.72 14.36 22.09
N PHE A 42 0.80 13.51 21.07
CA PHE A 42 1.52 13.83 19.84
C PHE A 42 0.81 14.97 19.11
N VAL A 43 -0.52 14.87 18.93
CA VAL A 43 -1.31 15.91 18.26
C VAL A 43 -1.25 17.25 18.98
N ALA A 44 -1.30 17.24 20.32
CA ALA A 44 -1.25 18.46 21.12
C ALA A 44 0.13 19.13 21.14
N ARG A 45 1.22 18.37 20.93
CA ARG A 45 2.60 18.88 21.01
C ARG A 45 3.28 19.05 19.66
N ALA A 46 2.80 18.39 18.62
CA ALA A 46 3.33 18.51 17.27
C ALA A 46 2.91 19.84 16.64
N LYS A 47 3.73 20.34 15.73
CA LYS A 47 3.38 21.49 14.90
C LYS A 47 2.28 21.11 13.93
N GLU A 48 1.43 22.06 13.57
CA GLU A 48 0.36 21.88 12.60
C GLU A 48 0.88 21.32 11.26
N GLU A 49 2.01 21.83 10.77
CA GLU A 49 2.67 21.33 9.55
C GLU A 49 3.00 19.83 9.63
N VAL A 50 3.48 19.36 10.79
CA VAL A 50 3.79 17.94 11.01
C VAL A 50 2.51 17.09 11.04
N ILE A 51 1.43 17.61 11.63
CA ILE A 51 0.14 16.91 11.66
C ILE A 51 -0.48 16.85 10.27
N GLN A 52 -0.40 17.94 9.50
CA GLN A 52 -0.87 17.98 8.11
C GLN A 52 -0.06 17.03 7.22
N GLU A 53 1.27 17.03 7.33
CA GLU A 53 2.15 16.13 6.57
C GLU A 53 1.85 14.66 6.90
N MET A 54 1.70 14.31 8.19
CA MET A 54 1.37 12.96 8.63
C MET A 54 -0.03 12.54 8.16
N THR A 55 -1.00 13.46 8.16
CA THR A 55 -2.36 13.21 7.67
C THR A 55 -2.37 13.01 6.16
N SER A 56 -1.61 13.82 5.41
CA SER A 56 -1.43 13.64 3.96
C SER A 56 -0.80 12.28 3.66
N ARG A 57 0.29 11.93 4.35
CA ARG A 57 0.94 10.62 4.21
C ARG A 57 0.01 9.45 4.49
N LEU A 58 -0.84 9.58 5.51
CA LEU A 58 -1.86 8.59 5.81
C LEU A 58 -2.87 8.46 4.66
N SER A 59 -3.36 9.60 4.15
CA SER A 59 -4.28 9.63 3.01
C SER A 59 -3.67 8.99 1.77
N ASP A 60 -2.42 9.32 1.45
CA ASP A 60 -1.70 8.79 0.28
C ASP A 60 -1.47 7.28 0.41
N ALA A 61 -1.07 6.81 1.60
CA ALA A 61 -0.90 5.39 1.87
C ALA A 61 -2.23 4.63 1.71
N ARG A 62 -3.35 5.17 2.21
CA ARG A 62 -4.69 4.59 2.04
C ARG A 62 -5.13 4.55 0.58
N ALA A 63 -4.91 5.63 -0.17
CA ALA A 63 -5.20 5.67 -1.60
C ALA A 63 -4.38 4.63 -2.39
N LEU A 64 -3.12 4.43 -2.02
CA LEU A 64 -2.28 3.40 -2.60
C LEU A 64 -2.80 1.99 -2.29
N ILE A 65 -3.20 1.72 -1.05
CA ILE A 65 -3.81 0.43 -0.65
C ILE A 65 -5.04 0.16 -1.51
N GLU A 66 -5.96 1.11 -1.64
CA GLU A 66 -7.16 0.95 -2.47
C GLU A 66 -6.82 0.67 -3.94
N LYS A 67 -5.82 1.35 -4.50
CA LYS A 67 -5.36 1.12 -5.87
C LYS A 67 -4.80 -0.30 -6.04
N LEU A 68 -4.01 -0.77 -5.08
CA LEU A 68 -3.43 -2.11 -5.08
C LEU A 68 -4.51 -3.18 -4.89
N ASP A 69 -5.53 -2.93 -4.06
CA ASP A 69 -6.67 -3.82 -3.88
C ASP A 69 -7.50 -3.97 -5.16
N ARG A 70 -7.74 -2.87 -5.88
CA ARG A 70 -8.39 -2.92 -7.20
C ARG A 70 -7.56 -3.71 -8.20
N ALA A 71 -6.24 -3.49 -8.24
CA ALA A 71 -5.34 -4.22 -9.12
C ALA A 71 -5.33 -5.73 -8.80
N LEU A 72 -5.31 -6.10 -7.52
CA LEU A 72 -5.41 -7.48 -7.05
C LEU A 72 -6.74 -8.13 -7.43
N GLY A 73 -7.85 -7.39 -7.31
CA GLY A 73 -9.18 -7.85 -7.74
C GLY A 73 -9.25 -8.13 -9.24
N ASN A 74 -8.62 -7.29 -10.07
CA ASN A 74 -8.62 -7.44 -11.52
C ASN A 74 -7.83 -8.66 -12.03
N ILE A 75 -6.85 -9.15 -11.27
CA ILE A 75 -6.02 -10.31 -11.66
C ILE A 75 -6.45 -11.62 -10.99
N SER A 76 -7.33 -11.54 -9.99
CA SER A 76 -7.88 -12.71 -9.28
C SER A 76 -9.28 -13.09 -9.76
N GLY A 77 -9.89 -12.28 -10.65
CA GLY A 77 -11.22 -12.48 -11.22
C GLY A 77 -11.20 -13.04 -12.64
#